data_AF-A0A564UAR9-F1
#
_entry.id   AF-A0A564UAR9-F1
#
_cell.length_a   1.000
_cell.length_b   1.000
_cell.length_c   1.000
_cell.angle_alpha   90.00
_cell.angle_beta   90.00
_cell.angle_gamma   90.00
#
_symmetry.space_group_name_H-M   'P 1'
#
loop_
_entity.id
_entity.type
_entity.pdbx_description
1 polymer ?
#
loop_
_entity_poly.entity_id
_entity_poly.type
_entity_poly.pdbx_seq_one_letter_code
_entity_poly.pdbx_strand_id
1 'polypeptide(L)'
;MNSLPIEVDVEDSATLEEYLESLYVEEKTLYCCQQEKDKLQKRINMLGTQRVFELKTKVRITGYLLDLFLFGCAIAYLIWLRIMDASWRYMPLPGQITTVIVLLVTIGGGIVDILGRREKNRQIIEEHKRNQLEIQKDKKRIESELKKVPAVKVQLEQCEKNIKDTEEILQHLYEMGRFFPKYRNLVAVSQIYEYILSGRCTELGGFQGAYNLYEQETRMDIVIMRLDDIYEELEEIKENQYMLYDAICQTNYMLSQIADDAAVAAYNTEVIITNQRICQRYYMV
;
A
#
# COMPACT_ATOMS: atom_id res chain seq x y z
N MET A 1 -33.32 -35.35 34.13
CA MET A 1 -34.51 -35.54 33.27
C MET A 1 -34.90 -34.20 32.70
N ASN A 2 -34.49 -33.96 31.46
CA ASN A 2 -35.17 -33.16 30.43
C ASN A 2 -34.23 -33.18 29.21
N SER A 3 -34.18 -34.37 28.60
CA SER A 3 -33.77 -34.58 27.22
C SER A 3 -34.91 -34.06 26.34
N LEU A 4 -34.68 -32.95 25.65
CA LEU A 4 -35.45 -32.64 24.45
C LEU A 4 -34.59 -33.09 23.25
N PRO A 5 -35.00 -34.12 22.50
CA PRO A 5 -34.45 -34.34 21.19
C PRO A 5 -35.06 -33.26 20.28
N ILE A 6 -34.20 -32.45 19.67
CA ILE A 6 -34.61 -31.62 18.55
C ILE A 6 -34.58 -32.54 17.33
N GLU A 7 -35.62 -33.37 17.20
CA GLU A 7 -36.01 -33.93 15.91
C GLU A 7 -36.64 -32.78 15.12
N VAL A 8 -35.83 -32.14 14.29
CA VAL A 8 -36.34 -31.27 13.22
C VAL A 8 -36.40 -32.15 11.98
N ASP A 9 -37.52 -32.84 11.87
CA ASP A 9 -37.98 -33.43 10.61
C ASP A 9 -38.44 -32.26 9.73
N VAL A 10 -37.56 -31.81 8.84
CA VAL A 10 -37.91 -30.94 7.71
C VAL A 10 -37.49 -31.68 6.45
N GLU A 11 -38.42 -32.50 5.98
CA GLU A 11 -38.46 -33.05 4.63
C GLU A 11 -38.22 -31.90 3.63
N ASP A 12 -37.25 -32.11 2.73
CA ASP A 12 -36.71 -31.22 1.68
C ASP A 12 -35.66 -30.15 2.07
N SER A 13 -35.02 -30.28 3.24
CA SER A 13 -33.88 -29.43 3.61
C SER A 13 -32.52 -30.04 3.22
N ALA A 14 -31.66 -29.26 2.57
CA ALA A 14 -30.31 -29.65 2.17
C ALA A 14 -29.57 -30.44 3.27
N THR A 15 -28.77 -31.44 2.86
CA THR A 15 -28.00 -32.28 3.80
C THR A 15 -27.08 -31.42 4.67
N LEU A 16 -26.66 -31.93 5.84
CA LEU A 16 -25.73 -31.20 6.70
C LEU A 16 -24.46 -30.78 5.94
N GLU A 17 -23.95 -31.66 5.08
CA GLU A 17 -22.80 -31.42 4.23
C GLU A 17 -23.05 -30.28 3.23
N GLU A 18 -24.16 -30.32 2.49
CA GLU A 18 -24.54 -29.25 1.53
C GLU A 18 -24.76 -27.90 2.23
N TYR A 19 -25.31 -27.91 3.45
CA TYR A 19 -25.46 -26.70 4.26
C TYR A 19 -24.10 -26.12 4.66
N LEU A 20 -23.18 -26.95 5.15
CA LEU A 20 -21.84 -26.51 5.55
C LEU A 20 -20.99 -26.10 4.35
N GLU A 21 -21.15 -26.75 3.20
CA GLU A 21 -20.54 -26.32 1.94
C GLU A 21 -21.01 -24.90 1.59
N SER A 22 -22.32 -24.65 1.65
CA SER A 22 -22.90 -23.33 1.35
C SER A 22 -22.36 -22.27 2.32
N LEU A 23 -22.28 -22.61 3.61
CA LEU A 23 -21.74 -21.73 4.65
C LEU A 23 -20.26 -21.41 4.41
N TYR A 24 -19.46 -22.43 4.11
CA TYR A 24 -18.03 -22.29 3.83
C TYR A 24 -17.78 -21.44 2.58
N VAL A 25 -18.52 -21.68 1.50
CA VAL A 25 -18.38 -20.93 0.25
C VAL A 25 -18.69 -19.44 0.48
N GLU A 26 -19.75 -19.12 1.22
CA GLU A 26 -20.11 -17.72 1.49
C GLU A 26 -19.14 -17.04 2.48
N GLU A 27 -18.68 -17.73 3.53
CA GLU A 27 -17.64 -17.19 4.44
C GLU A 27 -16.32 -16.93 3.70
N LYS A 28 -15.93 -17.84 2.81
CA LYS A 28 -14.75 -17.68 1.96
C LYS A 28 -14.91 -16.51 0.99
N THR A 29 -16.08 -16.38 0.39
CA THR A 29 -16.42 -15.27 -0.52
C THR A 29 -16.37 -13.94 0.22
N LEU A 30 -16.97 -13.86 1.41
CA LEU A 30 -16.93 -12.68 2.26
C LEU A 30 -15.49 -12.26 2.59
N TYR A 31 -14.67 -13.20 3.05
CA TYR A 31 -13.26 -12.94 3.35
C TYR A 31 -12.50 -12.43 2.12
N CYS A 32 -12.69 -13.06 0.97
CA CYS A 32 -12.01 -12.69 -0.26
C CYS A 32 -12.41 -11.27 -0.73
N CYS A 33 -13.71 -10.96 -0.75
CA CYS A 33 -14.19 -9.62 -1.09
C CYS A 33 -13.72 -8.55 -0.10
N GLN A 34 -13.66 -8.84 1.21
CA GLN A 34 -13.12 -7.91 2.20
C GLN A 34 -11.64 -7.59 1.95
N GLN A 35 -10.82 -8.61 1.65
CA GLN A 35 -9.41 -8.41 1.29
C GLN A 35 -9.24 -7.63 -0.02
N GLU A 36 -10.10 -7.89 -1.02
CA GLU A 36 -10.13 -7.15 -2.27
C GLU A 36 -10.44 -5.67 -2.03
N LYS A 37 -11.49 -5.37 -1.26
CA LYS A 37 -11.87 -4.01 -0.86
C LYS A 37 -10.70 -3.26 -0.25
N ASP A 38 -10.00 -3.87 0.71
CA ASP A 38 -8.85 -3.25 1.37
C ASP A 38 -7.72 -2.95 0.38
N LYS A 39 -7.45 -3.86 -0.56
CA LYS A 39 -6.42 -3.68 -1.58
C LYS A 39 -6.79 -2.61 -2.60
N LEU A 40 -8.05 -2.57 -3.05
CA LEU A 40 -8.59 -1.53 -3.93
C LEU A 40 -8.53 -0.15 -3.25
N GLN A 41 -8.90 -0.07 -1.98
CA GLN A 41 -8.84 1.18 -1.21
C GLN A 41 -7.39 1.68 -1.06
N LYS A 42 -6.44 0.79 -0.74
CA LYS A 42 -5.00 1.10 -0.72
C LYS A 42 -4.53 1.59 -2.09
N ARG A 43 -4.96 0.94 -3.19
CA ARG A 43 -4.62 1.34 -4.57
C ARG A 43 -5.13 2.75 -4.87
N ILE A 44 -6.38 3.06 -4.55
CA ILE A 44 -6.96 4.41 -4.72
C ILE A 44 -6.17 5.44 -3.93
N ASN A 45 -5.82 5.15 -2.67
CA ASN A 45 -5.06 6.06 -1.82
C ASN A 45 -3.63 6.33 -2.34
N MET A 46 -3.02 5.35 -3.02
CA MET A 46 -1.69 5.49 -3.60
C MET A 46 -1.70 6.24 -4.95
N LEU A 47 -2.76 6.10 -5.75
CA LEU A 47 -2.86 6.72 -7.07
C LEU A 47 -2.89 8.25 -6.96
N GLY A 48 -2.06 8.92 -7.76
CA GLY A 48 -2.01 10.39 -7.79
C GLY A 48 -1.24 11.02 -6.64
N THR A 49 -0.56 10.23 -5.80
CA THR A 49 0.34 10.75 -4.76
C THR A 49 1.57 11.39 -5.40
N GLN A 50 1.82 12.66 -5.06
CA GLN A 50 3.00 13.40 -5.49
C GLN A 50 4.26 12.83 -4.83
N ARG A 51 5.28 12.54 -5.65
CA ARG A 51 6.56 11.97 -5.17
C ARG A 51 7.70 12.96 -5.26
N VAL A 52 7.59 13.97 -6.13
CA VAL A 52 8.66 14.95 -6.36
C VAL A 52 8.21 16.33 -5.90
N PHE A 53 9.00 16.97 -5.04
CA PHE A 53 8.74 18.30 -4.51
C PHE A 53 9.65 19.36 -5.15
N GLU A 54 9.15 20.61 -5.20
CA GLU A 54 9.91 21.76 -5.71
C GLU A 54 11.06 22.14 -4.77
N LEU A 55 12.29 22.13 -5.30
CA LEU A 55 13.46 22.67 -4.61
C LEU A 55 13.42 24.20 -4.59
N LYS A 56 13.37 24.79 -3.39
CA LYS A 56 13.52 26.24 -3.21
C LYS A 56 14.96 26.66 -3.50
N THR A 57 15.15 27.47 -4.53
CA THR A 57 16.46 28.05 -4.86
C THR A 57 16.69 29.37 -4.14
N LYS A 58 17.85 29.54 -3.50
CA LYS A 58 18.33 30.81 -2.96
C LYS A 58 19.64 31.19 -3.64
N VAL A 59 19.55 31.76 -4.84
CA VAL A 59 20.73 32.26 -5.56
C VAL A 59 21.18 33.56 -4.88
N ARG A 60 22.39 33.55 -4.28
CA ARG A 60 22.94 34.72 -3.57
C ARG A 60 23.54 35.70 -4.58
N ILE A 61 22.72 36.58 -5.13
CA ILE A 61 23.13 37.63 -6.07
C ILE A 61 23.82 38.80 -5.34
N THR A 62 23.51 39.02 -4.06
CA THR A 62 23.98 40.16 -3.25
C THR A 62 25.50 40.24 -3.05
N GLY A 63 26.24 39.13 -3.18
CA GLY A 63 27.70 39.15 -3.04
C GLY A 63 28.41 39.89 -4.18
N TYR A 64 27.85 39.86 -5.40
CA TYR A 64 28.50 40.42 -6.59
C TYR A 64 28.72 41.94 -6.51
N LEU A 65 27.73 42.67 -6.00
CA LEU A 65 27.83 44.12 -5.85
C LEU A 65 28.85 44.51 -4.79
N LEU A 66 28.92 43.76 -3.68
CA LEU A 66 29.87 44.00 -2.60
C LEU A 66 31.31 43.72 -3.05
N ASP A 67 31.53 42.59 -3.73
CA ASP A 67 32.85 42.22 -4.23
C ASP A 67 33.33 43.23 -5.27
N LEU A 68 32.48 43.57 -6.26
CA LEU A 68 32.83 44.57 -7.29
C LEU A 68 33.14 45.95 -6.67
N PHE A 69 32.38 46.33 -5.63
CA PHE A 69 32.61 47.56 -4.88
C PHE A 69 33.95 47.53 -4.14
N LEU A 70 34.27 46.45 -3.43
CA LEU A 70 35.54 46.30 -2.71
C LEU A 70 36.75 46.27 -3.66
N PHE A 71 36.65 45.58 -4.79
CA PHE A 71 37.67 45.59 -5.84
C PHE A 71 37.85 46.99 -6.45
N GLY A 72 36.76 47.70 -6.73
CA GLY A 72 36.78 49.09 -7.20
C GLY A 72 37.44 50.03 -6.20
N CYS A 73 37.12 49.89 -4.92
CA CYS A 73 37.75 50.66 -3.84
C CYS A 73 39.25 50.37 -3.70
N ALA A 74 39.68 49.10 -3.82
CA ALA A 74 41.09 48.74 -3.75
C ALA A 74 41.90 49.34 -4.91
N ILE A 75 41.37 49.31 -6.14
CA ILE A 75 42.01 49.92 -7.32
C ILE A 75 42.06 51.44 -7.16
N ALA A 76 40.96 52.07 -6.74
CA ALA A 76 40.90 53.51 -6.51
C ALA A 76 41.88 53.97 -5.42
N TYR A 77 42.05 53.20 -4.35
CA TYR A 77 43.02 53.46 -3.29
C TYR A 77 44.47 53.39 -3.81
N LEU A 78 44.78 52.42 -4.67
CA LEU A 78 46.10 52.31 -5.30
C LEU A 78 46.39 53.46 -6.28
N ILE A 79 45.38 53.92 -7.03
CA ILE A 79 45.48 55.11 -7.89
C ILE A 79 45.63 56.38 -7.04
N TRP A 80 44.91 56.48 -5.92
CA TRP A 80 45.03 57.61 -5.00
C TRP A 80 46.42 57.69 -4.36
N LEU A 81 47.01 56.56 -3.95
CA LEU A 81 48.40 56.46 -3.50
C LEU A 81 49.42 56.87 -4.58
N ARG A 82 49.08 56.73 -5.87
CA ARG A 82 49.91 57.20 -7.00
C ARG A 82 49.83 58.71 -7.22
N ILE A 83 48.67 59.32 -6.91
CA ILE A 83 48.40 60.74 -7.12
C ILE A 83 48.85 61.58 -5.92
N MET A 84 48.76 61.04 -4.70
CA MET A 84 49.00 61.79 -3.47
C MET A 84 50.46 61.98 -3.07
N ASP A 85 51.47 61.43 -3.76
CA ASP A 85 52.86 61.75 -3.38
C ASP A 85 53.90 61.85 -4.50
N ALA A 86 54.64 62.95 -4.43
CA ALA A 86 55.90 63.26 -5.11
C ALA A 86 57.06 62.29 -4.77
N SER A 87 56.78 61.22 -4.02
CA SER A 87 57.72 60.20 -3.54
C SER A 87 57.91 59.02 -4.51
N TRP A 88 57.03 58.83 -5.51
CA TRP A 88 57.14 57.72 -6.47
C TRP A 88 58.44 57.73 -7.29
N ARG A 89 59.00 58.93 -7.50
CA ARG A 89 60.23 59.16 -8.28
C ARG A 89 61.51 58.76 -7.53
N TYR A 90 61.43 58.56 -6.20
CA TYR A 90 62.55 58.17 -5.33
C TYR A 90 62.43 56.75 -4.77
N MET A 91 61.39 56.00 -5.14
CA MET A 91 61.19 54.62 -4.68
C MET A 91 62.19 53.69 -5.40
N PRO A 92 63.04 52.93 -4.66
CA PRO A 92 63.97 52.00 -5.28
C PRO A 92 63.22 50.93 -6.08
N LEU A 93 63.78 50.49 -7.21
CA LEU A 93 63.24 49.45 -8.11
C LEU A 93 62.54 48.26 -7.40
N PRO A 94 63.08 47.68 -6.31
CA PRO A 94 62.39 46.61 -5.57
C PRO A 94 61.01 47.00 -5.02
N GLY A 95 60.82 48.26 -4.59
CA GLY A 95 59.54 48.75 -4.09
C GLY A 95 58.45 48.79 -5.17
N GLN A 96 58.82 49.21 -6.39
CA GLN A 96 57.88 49.22 -7.53
C GLN A 96 57.44 47.80 -7.89
N ILE A 97 58.36 46.82 -7.86
CA ILE A 97 58.07 45.41 -8.15
C ILE A 97 57.08 44.83 -7.12
N THR A 98 57.29 45.10 -5.82
CA THR A 98 56.38 44.58 -4.77
C THR A 98 54.94 45.07 -4.93
N THR A 99 54.73 46.34 -5.29
CA THR A 99 53.38 46.88 -5.49
C THR A 99 52.65 46.23 -6.67
N VAL A 100 53.36 45.92 -7.75
CA VAL A 100 52.81 45.23 -8.92
C VAL A 100 52.44 43.78 -8.56
N ILE A 101 53.28 43.09 -7.78
CA ILE A 101 53.00 41.72 -7.33
C ILE A 101 51.73 41.68 -6.46
N VAL A 102 51.56 42.61 -5.51
CA VAL A 102 50.36 42.69 -4.66
C VAL A 102 49.10 42.93 -5.51
N LEU A 103 49.22 43.75 -6.55
CA LEU A 103 48.13 44.03 -7.49
C LEU A 103 47.73 42.78 -8.29
N LEU A 104 48.72 42.02 -8.77
CA LEU A 104 48.49 40.76 -9.49
C LEU A 104 47.89 39.67 -8.61
N VAL A 105 48.32 39.56 -7.35
CA VAL A 105 47.81 38.56 -6.39
C VAL A 105 46.36 38.87 -6.00
N THR A 106 46.03 40.14 -5.75
CA THR A 106 44.66 40.55 -5.40
C THR A 106 43.69 40.38 -6.57
N ILE A 107 44.09 40.75 -7.79
CA ILE A 107 43.31 40.47 -9.01
C ILE A 107 43.16 38.96 -9.23
N GLY A 108 44.24 38.19 -9.10
CA GLY A 108 44.24 36.74 -9.28
C GLY A 108 43.31 36.02 -8.30
N GLY A 109 43.36 36.37 -7.01
CA GLY A 109 42.48 35.79 -5.99
C GLY A 109 41.00 36.09 -6.22
N GLY A 110 40.68 37.32 -6.63
CA GLY A 110 39.31 37.72 -6.97
C GLY A 110 38.72 36.94 -8.14
N ILE A 111 39.51 36.73 -9.19
CA ILE A 111 39.10 35.96 -10.37
C ILE A 111 38.78 34.51 -9.98
N VAL A 112 39.62 33.87 -9.15
CA VAL A 112 39.40 32.49 -8.70
C VAL A 112 38.12 32.35 -7.87
N ASP A 113 37.85 33.27 -6.95
CA ASP A 113 36.66 33.24 -6.10
C ASP A 113 35.36 33.47 -6.90
N ILE A 114 35.39 34.38 -7.88
CA ILE A 114 34.28 34.61 -8.82
C ILE A 114 34.00 33.36 -9.66
N LEU A 115 35.05 32.70 -10.17
CA LEU A 115 34.91 31.46 -10.94
C LEU A 115 34.33 30.32 -10.09
N GLY A 116 34.81 30.14 -8.85
CA GLY A 116 34.31 29.13 -7.92
C GLY A 116 32.82 29.33 -7.56
N ARG A 117 32.37 30.57 -7.35
CA ARG A 117 30.95 30.88 -7.10
C ARG A 117 30.07 30.70 -8.32
N ARG A 118 30.56 31.05 -9.52
CA ARG A 118 29.84 30.81 -10.79
C ARG A 118 29.54 29.34 -10.99
N GLU A 119 30.51 28.47 -10.69
CA GLU A 119 30.33 27.03 -10.84
C GLU A 119 29.31 26.46 -9.85
N LYS A 120 29.36 26.87 -8.57
CA LYS A 120 28.34 26.49 -7.57
C LYS A 120 26.94 26.97 -7.97
N ASN A 121 26.81 28.21 -8.45
CA ASN A 121 25.53 28.73 -8.92
C ASN A 121 25.03 27.97 -10.16
N ARG A 122 25.93 27.57 -11.06
CA ARG A 122 25.60 26.74 -12.23
C ARG A 122 25.02 25.39 -11.78
N GLN A 123 25.67 24.72 -10.83
CA GLN A 123 25.19 23.46 -10.26
C GLN A 123 23.79 23.60 -9.65
N ILE A 124 23.54 24.63 -8.85
CA ILE A 124 22.22 24.91 -8.25
C ILE A 124 21.15 25.13 -9.34
N ILE A 125 21.49 25.88 -10.40
CA ILE A 125 20.58 26.14 -11.51
C ILE A 125 20.29 24.86 -12.29
N GLU A 126 21.30 24.03 -12.55
CA GLU A 126 21.14 22.74 -13.23
C GLU A 126 20.31 21.76 -12.42
N GLU A 127 20.56 21.67 -11.11
CA GLU A 127 19.78 20.84 -10.20
C GLU A 127 18.31 21.28 -10.16
N HIS A 128 18.06 22.60 -10.10
CA HIS A 128 16.71 23.13 -10.17
C HIS A 128 16.02 22.81 -11.50
N LYS A 129 16.72 22.94 -12.63
CA LYS A 129 16.20 22.55 -13.95
C LYS A 129 15.86 21.05 -14.00
N ARG A 130 16.71 20.19 -13.43
CA ARG A 130 16.44 18.75 -13.33
C ARG A 130 15.21 18.48 -12.47
N ASN A 131 15.10 19.10 -11.30
CA ASN A 131 13.94 18.96 -10.43
C ASN A 131 12.64 19.43 -11.10
N GLN A 132 12.66 20.55 -11.83
CA GLN A 132 11.50 20.98 -12.63
C GLN A 132 11.10 19.96 -13.70
N LEU A 133 12.08 19.37 -14.39
CA LEU A 133 11.81 18.31 -15.36
C LEU A 133 11.19 17.07 -14.69
N GLU A 134 11.71 16.66 -13.54
CA GLU A 134 11.17 15.55 -12.76
C GLU A 134 9.74 15.84 -12.26
N ILE A 135 9.44 17.07 -11.85
CA ILE A 135 8.07 17.47 -11.49
C ILE A 135 7.13 17.42 -12.68
N GLN A 136 7.57 17.84 -13.87
CA GLN A 136 6.75 17.72 -15.07
C GLN A 136 6.47 16.27 -15.44
N LYS A 137 7.45 15.38 -15.30
CA LYS A 137 7.26 13.94 -15.47
C LYS A 137 6.28 13.39 -14.42
N ASP A 138 6.43 13.79 -13.16
CA ASP A 138 5.56 13.35 -12.07
C ASP A 138 4.12 13.82 -12.26
N LYS A 139 3.91 15.07 -12.72
CA LYS A 139 2.58 15.59 -13.09
C LYS A 139 1.92 14.78 -14.19
N LYS A 140 2.67 14.43 -15.24
CA LYS A 140 2.14 13.56 -16.33
C LYS A 140 1.78 12.16 -15.81
N ARG A 141 2.64 11.58 -14.94
CA ARG A 141 2.36 10.31 -14.26
C ARG A 141 1.07 10.40 -13.46
N ILE A 142 0.94 11.40 -12.58
CA ILE A 142 -0.25 11.64 -11.75
C ILE A 142 -1.50 11.78 -12.62
N GLU A 143 -1.46 12.56 -13.71
CA GLU A 143 -2.61 12.73 -14.60
C GLU A 143 -3.05 11.38 -15.20
N SER A 144 -2.11 10.55 -15.63
CA SER A 144 -2.40 9.21 -16.15
C SER A 144 -2.89 8.23 -15.09
N GLU A 145 -2.40 8.33 -13.85
CA GLU A 145 -2.86 7.53 -12.71
C GLU A 145 -4.28 7.93 -12.29
N LEU A 146 -4.58 9.23 -12.24
CA LEU A 146 -5.89 9.76 -11.90
C LEU A 146 -6.97 9.33 -12.91
N LYS A 147 -6.61 9.16 -14.19
CA LYS A 147 -7.53 8.61 -15.21
C LYS A 147 -7.97 7.18 -14.90
N LYS A 148 -7.20 6.42 -14.12
CA LYS A 148 -7.54 5.04 -13.72
C LYS A 148 -8.43 4.99 -12.47
N VAL A 149 -8.43 6.04 -11.65
CA VAL A 149 -9.20 6.09 -10.39
C VAL A 149 -10.69 5.81 -10.59
N PRO A 150 -11.39 6.36 -11.60
CA PRO A 150 -12.80 6.06 -11.83
C PRO A 150 -13.07 4.57 -12.06
N ALA A 151 -12.24 3.88 -12.85
CA ALA A 151 -12.40 2.45 -13.11
C ALA A 151 -12.22 1.61 -11.84
N VAL A 152 -11.20 1.92 -11.03
CA VAL A 152 -10.96 1.24 -9.75
C VAL A 152 -12.08 1.53 -8.74
N LYS A 153 -12.67 2.73 -8.75
CA LYS A 153 -13.84 3.05 -7.92
C LYS A 153 -15.08 2.23 -8.29
N VAL A 154 -15.34 2.01 -9.58
CA VAL A 154 -16.44 1.15 -10.02
C VAL A 154 -16.24 -0.29 -9.52
N GLN A 155 -15.00 -0.81 -9.58
CA GLN A 155 -14.67 -2.13 -9.01
C GLN A 155 -14.91 -2.17 -7.50
N LEU A 156 -14.52 -1.12 -6.77
CA LEU A 156 -14.77 -1.00 -5.33
C LEU A 156 -16.27 -1.01 -5.02
N GLU A 157 -17.08 -0.23 -5.73
CA GLU A 157 -18.54 -0.19 -5.56
C GLU A 157 -19.17 -1.56 -5.81
N GLN A 158 -18.72 -2.29 -6.83
CA GLN A 158 -19.19 -3.66 -7.11
C GLN A 158 -18.78 -4.64 -6.00
N CYS A 159 -17.54 -4.55 -5.51
CA CYS A 159 -17.03 -5.36 -4.41
C CYS A 159 -17.83 -5.10 -3.12
N GLU A 160 -18.13 -3.84 -2.80
CA GLU A 160 -18.96 -3.47 -1.64
C GLU A 160 -20.39 -4.00 -1.75
N LYS A 161 -20.95 -3.99 -2.96
CA LYS A 161 -22.25 -4.62 -3.21
C LYS A 161 -22.19 -6.12 -2.96
N ASN A 162 -21.19 -6.80 -3.50
CA ASN A 162 -21.02 -8.25 -3.31
C ASN A 162 -20.86 -8.62 -1.84
N ILE A 163 -20.08 -7.84 -1.07
CA ILE A 163 -19.96 -8.02 0.40
C ILE A 163 -21.34 -7.97 1.05
N LYS A 164 -22.13 -6.93 0.74
CA LYS A 164 -23.45 -6.77 1.33
C LYS A 164 -24.39 -7.93 0.96
N ASP A 165 -24.41 -8.30 -0.31
CA ASP A 165 -25.26 -9.39 -0.81
C ASP A 165 -24.87 -10.73 -0.13
N THR A 166 -23.57 -11.02 0.02
CA THR A 166 -23.06 -12.21 0.72
C THR A 166 -23.32 -12.16 2.23
N GLU A 167 -23.21 -11.01 2.89
CA GLU A 167 -23.55 -10.85 4.31
C GLU A 167 -25.03 -11.15 4.57
N GLU A 168 -25.92 -10.69 3.69
CA GLU A 168 -27.36 -10.98 3.77
C GLU A 168 -27.65 -12.49 3.64
N ILE A 169 -26.94 -13.18 2.74
CA ILE A 169 -27.06 -14.63 2.54
C ILE A 169 -26.51 -15.40 3.76
N LEU A 170 -25.31 -15.03 4.24
CA LEU A 170 -24.72 -15.63 5.44
C LEU A 170 -25.63 -15.48 6.65
N GLN A 171 -26.20 -14.29 6.84
CA GLN A 171 -27.11 -14.03 7.94
C GLN A 171 -28.31 -14.98 7.90
N HIS A 172 -28.92 -15.18 6.72
CA HIS A 172 -30.01 -16.13 6.55
C HIS A 172 -29.57 -17.58 6.81
N LEU A 173 -28.42 -18.01 6.28
CA LEU A 173 -27.87 -19.35 6.52
C LEU A 173 -27.63 -19.59 8.02
N TYR A 174 -27.22 -18.56 8.75
CA TYR A 174 -27.03 -18.60 10.20
C TYR A 174 -28.33 -18.56 11.00
N GLU A 175 -29.37 -17.90 10.49
CA GLU A 175 -30.69 -17.82 11.11
C GLU A 175 -31.48 -19.14 11.02
N MET A 176 -31.11 -20.04 10.09
CA MET A 176 -31.65 -21.41 10.06
C MET A 176 -31.35 -22.22 11.33
N GLY A 177 -30.50 -21.72 12.24
CA GLY A 177 -30.33 -22.24 13.60
C GLY A 177 -29.51 -23.52 13.71
N ARG A 178 -29.02 -24.06 12.58
CA ARG A 178 -28.18 -25.28 12.54
C ARG A 178 -26.76 -25.06 13.03
N PHE A 179 -26.23 -23.83 12.93
CA PHE A 179 -24.84 -23.51 13.25
C PHE A 179 -24.70 -22.53 14.43
N PHE A 180 -23.96 -22.96 15.46
CA PHE A 180 -23.88 -22.25 16.72
C PHE A 180 -23.10 -20.91 16.61
N PRO A 181 -23.61 -19.80 17.22
CA PRO A 181 -23.03 -18.45 17.05
C PRO A 181 -21.53 -18.30 17.34
N LYS A 182 -20.99 -19.07 18.28
CA LYS A 182 -19.57 -19.01 18.65
C LYS A 182 -18.62 -19.29 17.48
N TYR A 183 -19.05 -20.08 16.50
CA TYR A 183 -18.21 -20.60 15.42
C TYR A 183 -18.41 -19.86 14.10
N ARG A 184 -19.15 -18.75 14.08
CA ARG A 184 -19.50 -18.00 12.86
C ARG A 184 -18.34 -17.13 12.37
N ASN A 185 -17.34 -17.78 11.81
CA ASN A 185 -16.18 -17.18 11.16
C ASN A 185 -15.54 -18.19 10.21
N LEU A 186 -14.85 -17.70 9.19
CA LEU A 186 -14.18 -18.53 8.19
C LEU A 186 -13.34 -19.66 8.79
N VAL A 187 -12.49 -19.39 9.79
CA VAL A 187 -11.58 -20.41 10.37
C VAL A 187 -12.36 -21.60 10.93
N ALA A 188 -13.35 -21.32 11.78
CA ALA A 188 -14.15 -22.36 12.41
C ALA A 188 -15.06 -23.07 11.40
N VAL A 189 -15.66 -22.33 10.47
CA VAL A 189 -16.51 -22.90 9.42
C VAL A 189 -15.70 -23.82 8.50
N SER A 190 -14.52 -23.40 8.04
CA SER A 190 -13.62 -24.23 7.22
C SER A 190 -13.25 -25.51 7.94
N GLN A 191 -12.84 -25.42 9.20
CA GLN A 191 -12.39 -26.58 9.96
C GLN A 191 -13.54 -27.57 10.25
N ILE A 192 -14.69 -27.06 10.69
CA ILE A 192 -15.86 -27.88 11.01
C ILE A 192 -16.40 -28.55 9.74
N TYR A 193 -16.43 -27.83 8.62
CA TYR A 193 -16.79 -28.40 7.34
C TYR A 193 -15.82 -29.52 6.92
N GLU A 194 -14.52 -29.31 7.09
CA GLU A 194 -13.49 -30.31 6.78
C GLU A 194 -13.65 -31.59 7.61
N TYR A 195 -14.01 -31.50 8.89
CA TYR A 195 -14.28 -32.69 9.72
C TYR A 195 -15.46 -33.52 9.21
N ILE A 196 -16.52 -32.86 8.74
CA ILE A 196 -17.69 -33.54 8.17
C ILE A 196 -17.34 -34.16 6.82
N LEU A 197 -16.70 -33.39 5.94
CA LEU A 197 -16.31 -33.82 4.59
C LEU A 197 -15.32 -35.00 4.61
N SER A 198 -14.39 -35.03 5.57
CA SER A 198 -13.44 -36.13 5.78
C SER A 198 -14.04 -37.35 6.48
N GLY A 199 -15.28 -37.27 6.96
CA GLY A 199 -15.94 -38.32 7.73
C GLY A 199 -15.42 -38.49 9.16
N ARG A 200 -14.62 -37.56 9.67
CA ARG A 200 -14.15 -37.56 11.07
C ARG A 200 -15.29 -37.28 12.04
N CYS A 201 -16.28 -36.51 11.61
CA CYS A 201 -17.50 -36.23 12.32
C CYS A 201 -18.71 -36.44 11.39
N THR A 202 -19.85 -36.83 11.96
CA THR A 202 -21.13 -36.96 11.21
C THR A 202 -22.17 -35.94 11.67
N GLU A 203 -21.96 -35.32 12.83
CA GLU A 203 -22.87 -34.39 13.47
C GLU A 203 -22.11 -33.16 13.99
N LEU A 204 -22.80 -32.03 14.12
CA LEU A 204 -22.23 -30.80 14.68
C LEU A 204 -22.05 -30.89 16.20
N GLY A 205 -23.10 -31.34 16.90
CA GLY A 205 -23.13 -31.47 18.35
C GLY A 205 -22.83 -32.89 18.84
N GLY A 206 -22.86 -33.07 20.16
CA GLY A 206 -22.65 -34.38 20.80
C GLY A 206 -21.19 -34.66 21.19
N PHE A 207 -20.98 -35.79 21.87
CA PHE A 207 -19.67 -36.15 22.42
C PHE A 207 -18.60 -36.38 21.34
N GLN A 208 -19.00 -36.92 20.19
CA GLN A 208 -18.16 -37.11 19.00
C GLN A 208 -18.42 -36.05 17.90
N GLY A 209 -19.14 -34.97 18.25
CA GLY A 209 -19.52 -33.93 17.31
C GLY A 209 -18.38 -33.01 16.91
N ALA A 210 -18.53 -32.37 15.77
CA ALA A 210 -17.54 -31.46 15.19
C ALA A 210 -17.18 -30.29 16.14
N TYR A 211 -18.13 -29.78 16.93
CA TYR A 211 -17.85 -28.72 17.90
C TYR A 211 -16.92 -29.15 19.02
N ASN A 212 -17.08 -30.38 19.53
CA ASN A 212 -16.22 -30.88 20.60
C ASN A 212 -14.79 -31.11 20.08
N LEU A 213 -14.67 -31.69 18.88
CA LEU A 213 -13.38 -31.90 18.22
C LEU A 213 -12.68 -30.57 17.94
N TYR A 214 -13.40 -29.58 17.39
CA TYR A 214 -12.88 -28.24 17.15
C TYR A 214 -12.33 -27.60 18.42
N GLU A 215 -13.09 -27.60 19.52
CA GLU A 215 -12.62 -27.06 20.80
C GLU A 215 -11.41 -27.80 21.34
N GLN A 216 -11.35 -29.12 21.16
CA GLN A 216 -10.23 -29.94 21.62
C GLN A 216 -8.96 -29.62 20.83
N GLU A 217 -9.01 -29.59 19.50
CA GLU A 217 -7.86 -29.29 18.64
C GLU A 217 -7.39 -27.83 18.80
N THR A 218 -8.32 -26.91 19.04
CA THR A 218 -8.00 -25.52 19.39
C THR A 218 -7.21 -25.43 20.70
N ARG A 219 -7.55 -26.22 21.73
CA ARG A 219 -6.83 -26.23 23.02
C ARG A 219 -5.46 -26.92 22.96
N MET A 220 -5.25 -27.73 21.92
CA MET A 220 -3.97 -28.39 21.65
C MET A 220 -3.08 -27.58 20.70
N ASP A 221 -3.48 -26.35 20.37
CA ASP A 221 -2.81 -25.46 19.42
C ASP A 221 -2.63 -26.09 18.02
N ILE A 222 -3.50 -27.05 17.63
CA ILE A 222 -3.50 -27.66 16.29
C ILE A 222 -4.26 -26.77 15.30
N VAL A 223 -5.36 -26.15 15.76
CA VAL A 223 -6.17 -25.23 14.96
C VAL A 223 -5.72 -23.80 15.24
N ILE A 224 -5.17 -23.15 14.22
CA ILE A 224 -4.73 -21.76 14.29
C ILE A 224 -5.97 -20.86 14.13
N MET A 225 -6.26 -20.10 15.19
CA MET A 225 -7.53 -19.37 15.33
C MET A 225 -7.56 -17.99 14.67
N ARG A 226 -6.41 -17.36 14.44
CA ARG A 226 -6.34 -15.97 13.99
C ARG A 226 -5.72 -15.87 12.61
N LEU A 227 -6.44 -15.24 11.68
CA LEU A 227 -6.00 -14.99 10.31
C LEU A 227 -4.69 -14.18 10.24
N ASP A 228 -4.41 -13.33 11.23
CA ASP A 228 -3.19 -12.53 11.31
C ASP A 228 -1.92 -13.37 11.56
N ASP A 229 -2.05 -14.50 12.25
CA ASP A 229 -0.93 -15.39 12.59
C ASP A 229 -0.61 -16.37 11.42
N ILE A 230 -1.53 -16.52 10.46
CA ILE A 230 -1.45 -17.51 9.37
C ILE A 230 -0.27 -17.31 8.42
N TYR A 231 0.14 -16.07 8.18
CA TYR A 231 1.24 -15.81 7.25
C TYR A 231 2.60 -16.32 7.78
N GLU A 232 2.76 -16.43 9.10
CA GLU A 232 3.97 -16.97 9.72
C GLU A 232 3.94 -18.51 9.84
N GLU A 233 2.73 -19.09 9.87
CA GLU A 233 2.48 -20.52 10.14
C GLU A 233 1.87 -21.29 8.94
N LEU A 234 2.04 -20.77 7.72
CA LEU A 234 1.35 -21.27 6.52
C LEU A 234 1.56 -22.77 6.24
N GLU A 235 2.74 -23.32 6.59
CA GLU A 235 3.03 -24.76 6.44
C GLU A 235 2.27 -25.61 7.46
N GLU A 236 2.14 -25.13 8.70
CA GLU A 236 1.37 -25.81 9.75
C GLU A 236 -0.13 -25.81 9.44
N ILE A 237 -0.64 -24.72 8.88
CA ILE A 237 -2.04 -24.60 8.42
C ILE A 237 -2.30 -25.52 7.24
N LYS A 238 -1.34 -25.63 6.32
CA LYS A 238 -1.44 -26.57 5.19
C LYS A 238 -1.54 -28.02 5.66
N GLU A 239 -0.86 -28.37 6.75
CA GLU A 239 -0.91 -29.72 7.33
C GLU A 239 -2.19 -29.98 8.13
N ASN A 240 -2.68 -28.99 8.90
CA ASN A 240 -3.76 -29.19 9.87
C ASN A 240 -5.14 -28.64 9.46
N GLN A 241 -5.19 -27.68 8.52
CA GLN A 241 -6.38 -26.90 8.17
C GLN A 241 -6.46 -26.66 6.66
N TYR A 242 -6.53 -27.75 5.89
CA TYR A 242 -6.37 -27.71 4.43
C TYR A 242 -7.39 -26.80 3.73
N MET A 243 -8.66 -26.82 4.15
CA MET A 243 -9.71 -25.99 3.55
C MET A 243 -9.46 -24.49 3.79
N LEU A 244 -8.97 -24.13 4.97
CA LEU A 244 -8.59 -22.75 5.27
C LEU A 244 -7.37 -22.31 4.45
N TYR A 245 -6.36 -23.17 4.36
CA TYR A 245 -5.19 -22.93 3.52
C TYR A 245 -5.57 -22.68 2.05
N ASP A 246 -6.40 -23.56 1.47
CA ASP A 246 -6.89 -23.41 0.10
C ASP A 246 -7.64 -22.08 -0.10
N ALA A 247 -8.54 -21.72 0.82
CA ALA A 247 -9.26 -20.45 0.77
C ALA A 247 -8.32 -19.24 0.72
N ILE A 248 -7.26 -19.25 1.55
CA ILE A 248 -6.27 -18.17 1.62
C ILE A 248 -5.41 -18.12 0.36
N CYS A 249 -4.97 -19.27 -0.16
CA CYS A 249 -4.20 -19.34 -1.40
C CYS A 249 -5.00 -18.82 -2.60
N GLN A 250 -6.27 -19.23 -2.72
CA GLN A 250 -7.14 -18.74 -3.78
C GLN A 250 -7.42 -17.24 -3.66
N THR A 251 -7.63 -16.74 -2.44
CA THR A 251 -7.76 -15.30 -2.17
C THR A 251 -6.51 -14.56 -2.62
N ASN A 252 -5.32 -14.99 -2.20
CA ASN A 252 -4.05 -14.36 -2.58
C ASN A 252 -3.82 -14.38 -4.10
N TYR A 253 -4.15 -15.49 -4.76
CA TYR A 253 -4.09 -15.61 -6.22
C TYR A 253 -5.01 -14.59 -6.89
N MET A 254 -6.27 -14.52 -6.48
CA MET A 254 -7.22 -13.53 -7.00
C MET A 254 -6.75 -12.09 -6.73
N LEU A 255 -6.28 -11.79 -5.51
CA LEU A 255 -5.74 -10.48 -5.18
C LEU A 255 -4.57 -10.09 -6.09
N SER A 256 -3.73 -11.04 -6.50
CA SER A 256 -2.62 -10.78 -7.44
C SER A 256 -3.12 -10.32 -8.82
N GLN A 257 -4.33 -10.77 -9.20
CA GLN A 257 -4.97 -10.48 -10.47
C GLN A 257 -5.81 -9.19 -10.45
N ILE A 258 -5.94 -8.48 -9.33
CA ILE A 258 -6.66 -7.18 -9.27
C ILE A 258 -6.09 -6.12 -10.23
N ALA A 259 -4.87 -6.31 -10.74
CA ALA A 259 -4.33 -5.47 -11.79
C ALA A 259 -5.01 -5.66 -13.16
N ASP A 260 -5.68 -6.81 -13.36
CA ASP A 260 -6.38 -7.23 -14.56
C ASP A 260 -7.90 -7.09 -14.36
N ASP A 261 -8.46 -6.05 -14.97
CA ASP A 261 -9.88 -5.72 -14.86
C ASP A 261 -10.80 -6.87 -15.33
N ALA A 262 -10.33 -7.72 -16.26
CA ALA A 262 -11.11 -8.85 -16.77
C ALA A 262 -11.21 -9.99 -15.73
N ALA A 263 -10.14 -10.26 -15.00
CA ALA A 263 -10.12 -11.27 -13.95
C ALA A 263 -11.04 -10.88 -12.78
N VAL A 264 -11.00 -9.62 -12.38
CA VAL A 264 -11.90 -9.07 -11.34
C VAL A 264 -13.36 -9.17 -11.76
N ALA A 265 -13.68 -8.80 -13.01
CA ALA A 265 -15.05 -8.91 -13.52
C ALA A 265 -15.55 -10.36 -13.59
N ALA A 266 -14.69 -11.31 -14.01
CA ALA A 266 -15.01 -12.73 -14.04
C ALA A 266 -15.32 -13.26 -12.62
N TYR A 267 -14.48 -12.93 -11.65
CA TYR A 267 -14.69 -13.32 -10.26
C TYR A 267 -15.99 -12.73 -9.68
N ASN A 268 -16.23 -11.43 -9.88
CA ASN A 268 -17.48 -10.80 -9.42
C ASN A 268 -18.72 -11.47 -10.03
N THR A 269 -18.60 -11.96 -11.27
CA THR A 269 -19.67 -12.73 -11.92
C THR A 269 -19.85 -14.10 -11.27
N GLU A 270 -18.77 -14.79 -10.93
CA GLU A 270 -18.78 -16.07 -10.22
C GLU A 270 -19.44 -15.96 -8.84
N VAL A 271 -19.14 -14.90 -8.09
CA VAL A 271 -19.80 -14.58 -6.81
C VAL A 271 -21.30 -14.42 -7.01
N ILE A 272 -21.74 -13.61 -7.98
CA ILE A 272 -23.17 -13.40 -8.26
C ILE A 272 -23.87 -14.72 -8.61
N ILE A 273 -23.26 -15.58 -9.44
CA ILE A 273 -23.82 -16.88 -9.82
C ILE A 273 -23.94 -17.79 -8.59
N THR A 274 -22.92 -17.82 -7.75
CA THR A 274 -22.87 -18.63 -6.53
C THR A 274 -23.95 -18.20 -5.55
N ASN A 275 -24.04 -16.90 -5.28
CA ASN A 275 -25.06 -16.30 -4.42
C ASN A 275 -26.47 -16.62 -4.96
N GLN A 276 -26.70 -16.50 -6.27
CA GLN A 276 -27.97 -16.87 -6.89
C GLN A 276 -28.32 -18.35 -6.69
N ARG A 277 -27.34 -19.25 -6.83
CA ARG A 277 -27.53 -20.69 -6.62
C ARG A 277 -27.89 -21.01 -5.18
N ILE A 278 -27.25 -20.36 -4.20
CA ILE A 278 -27.54 -20.54 -2.77
C ILE A 278 -28.91 -19.95 -2.44
N CYS A 279 -29.23 -18.76 -2.97
CA CYS A 279 -30.56 -18.17 -2.83
C CYS A 279 -31.66 -19.08 -3.37
N GLN A 280 -31.49 -19.67 -4.55
CA GLN A 280 -32.43 -20.63 -5.12
C GLN A 280 -32.66 -21.84 -4.19
N ARG A 281 -31.60 -22.32 -3.55
CA ARG A 281 -31.66 -23.50 -2.67
C ARG A 281 -32.39 -23.21 -1.34
N TYR A 282 -32.15 -22.05 -0.73
CA TYR A 282 -32.62 -21.77 0.63
C TYR A 282 -33.75 -20.75 0.74
N TYR A 283 -34.07 -20.01 -0.33
CA TYR A 283 -35.10 -18.95 -0.31
C TYR A 283 -36.29 -19.23 -1.23
N MET A 284 -36.26 -20.23 -2.10
CA MET A 284 -37.40 -20.58 -2.99
C MET A 284 -38.31 -21.67 -2.42
N VAL A 285 -38.69 -21.55 -1.14
CA VAL A 285 -39.77 -22.35 -0.53
C VAL A 285 -41.09 -21.59 -0.64
#